data_AF-A0A2Z6D4A0-F1
#
_entry.id   AF-A0A2Z6D4A0-F1
#
_cell.length_a   1.000
_cell.length_b   1.000
_cell.length_c   1.000
_cell.angle_alpha   90.00
_cell.angle_beta   90.00
_cell.angle_gamma   90.00
#
_symmetry.space_group_name_H-M   'P 1'
#
loop_
_entity.id
_entity.type
_entity.pdbx_description
1 polymer ?
#
loop_
_entity_poly.entity_id
_entity_poly.type
_entity_poly.pdbx_seq_one_letter_code
_entity_poly.pdbx_strand_id
1 'polypeptide(L)'
;MLPRTKLSEITPIVFCRQFKALETGMKMEQVIMAENERGTFKEYCLILSRELEVPFETVKSNWGAGIEFPNMPPRIRSLLKYVLDSRTAELIGKRQVA
;
A
#
# COMPACT_ATOMS: atom_id res chain seq x y z
N MET A 1 -16.14 23.30 14.23
CA MET A 1 -14.79 22.86 13.83
C MET A 1 -14.83 21.35 13.72
N LEU A 2 -14.70 20.79 12.52
CA LEU A 2 -14.59 19.33 12.35
C LEU A 2 -13.30 18.87 13.07
N PRO A 3 -13.35 17.79 13.85
CA PRO A 3 -12.14 17.28 14.49
C PRO A 3 -11.12 17.01 13.39
N ARG A 4 -9.90 17.53 13.55
CA ARG A 4 -8.76 17.11 12.73
C ARG A 4 -8.50 15.65 13.10
N THR A 5 -9.24 14.73 12.50
CA THR A 5 -8.94 13.31 12.52
C THR A 5 -7.55 13.18 11.92
N LYS A 6 -6.54 13.08 12.79
CA LYS A 6 -5.22 12.62 12.37
C LYS A 6 -5.47 11.25 11.76
N LEU A 7 -5.47 11.16 10.44
CA LEU A 7 -5.43 9.89 9.75
C LEU A 7 -4.23 9.14 10.33
N SER A 8 -4.47 7.98 10.93
CA SER A 8 -3.41 7.14 11.45
C SER A 8 -2.45 6.85 10.31
N GLU A 9 -1.23 7.36 10.40
CA GLU A 9 -0.23 7.15 9.36
C GLU A 9 0.10 5.66 9.29
N ILE A 10 0.03 5.11 8.09
CA ILE A 10 0.50 3.76 7.82
C ILE A 10 1.80 3.83 7.04
N THR A 11 2.71 2.92 7.34
CA THR A 11 3.96 2.81 6.60
C THR A 11 3.72 2.22 5.20
N PRO A 12 4.60 2.51 4.22
CA PRO A 12 4.51 1.93 2.87
C PRO A 12 4.43 0.40 2.86
N ILE A 13 5.24 -0.25 3.70
CA ILE A 13 5.25 -1.71 3.82
C ILE A 13 3.92 -2.26 4.34
N VAL A 14 3.34 -1.61 5.35
CA VAL A 14 2.02 -1.99 5.89
C VAL A 14 0.93 -1.80 4.84
N PHE A 15 0.97 -0.70 4.09
CA PHE A 15 0.06 -0.45 2.97
C PHE A 15 0.11 -1.59 1.96
N CYS A 16 1.30 -1.93 1.45
CA CYS A 16 1.46 -2.99 0.46
C CYS A 16 0.98 -4.36 0.97
N ARG A 17 1.29 -4.69 2.23
CA ARG A 17 0.85 -5.95 2.87
C ARG A 17 -0.67 -6.02 2.98
N GLN A 18 -1.30 -4.97 3.49
CA GLN A 18 -2.76 -4.90 3.66
C GLN A 18 -3.47 -4.93 2.31
N PHE A 19 -2.92 -4.23 1.32
CA PHE A 19 -3.45 -4.23 -0.03
C PHE A 19 -3.37 -5.64 -0.67
N LYS A 20 -2.23 -6.32 -0.52
CA LYS A 20 -2.06 -7.70 -1.01
C LYS A 20 -2.99 -8.68 -0.30
N ALA A 21 -3.15 -8.56 1.01
CA ALA A 21 -4.12 -9.35 1.79
C ALA A 21 -5.55 -9.15 1.27
N LEU A 22 -5.91 -7.91 0.95
CA LEU A 22 -7.21 -7.55 0.40
C LEU A 22 -7.45 -8.12 -1.01
N GLU A 23 -6.48 -8.04 -1.91
CA GLU A 23 -6.59 -8.58 -3.28
C GLU A 23 -6.62 -10.11 -3.32
N THR A 24 -5.80 -10.77 -2.50
CA THR A 24 -5.65 -12.24 -2.52
C THR A 24 -6.61 -12.96 -1.58
N GLY A 25 -7.23 -12.24 -0.64
CA GLY A 25 -8.01 -12.82 0.46
C GLY A 25 -7.15 -13.54 1.50
N MET A 26 -5.81 -13.43 1.44
CA MET A 26 -4.90 -14.00 2.42
C MET A 26 -4.93 -13.24 3.74
N LYS A 27 -4.61 -13.94 4.83
CA LYS A 27 -4.35 -13.28 6.12
C LYS A 27 -3.00 -12.56 6.08
N MET A 28 -2.86 -11.53 6.92
CA MET A 28 -1.63 -10.72 7.00
C MET A 28 -0.38 -11.57 7.28
N GLU A 29 -0.50 -12.58 8.14
CA GLU A 29 0.62 -13.47 8.47
C GLU A 29 1.08 -14.26 7.24
N GLN A 30 0.14 -14.71 6.41
CA GLN A 30 0.45 -15.44 5.18
C GLN A 30 1.13 -14.54 4.15
N VAL A 31 0.69 -13.28 4.05
CA VAL A 31 1.35 -12.28 3.19
C VAL A 31 2.79 -12.09 3.63
N ILE A 32 3.04 -11.87 4.92
CA ILE A 32 4.39 -11.68 5.48
C ILE A 32 5.26 -12.92 5.25
N MET A 33 4.72 -14.12 5.46
CA MET A 33 5.45 -15.37 5.21
C MET A 33 5.77 -15.61 3.73
N ALA A 34 4.96 -15.07 2.82
CA ALA A 34 5.19 -15.17 1.38
C ALA A 34 6.17 -14.12 0.84
N GLU A 35 6.61 -13.16 1.66
CA GLU A 35 7.61 -12.18 1.27
C GLU A 35 8.96 -12.86 1.04
N ASN A 36 9.52 -12.63 -0.14
CA ASN A 36 10.87 -13.04 -0.50
C ASN A 36 11.71 -11.84 -0.98
N GLU A 37 13.02 -11.89 -0.77
CA GLU A 37 13.91 -10.75 -1.04
C GLU A 37 13.98 -10.34 -2.52
N ARG A 38 13.70 -11.25 -3.47
CA ARG A 38 13.81 -10.96 -4.91
C ARG A 38 12.53 -10.42 -5.57
N GLY A 39 11.37 -10.89 -5.16
CA GLY A 39 10.09 -10.58 -5.81
C GLY A 39 9.31 -9.45 -5.12
N THR A 40 9.37 -9.39 -3.79
CA THR A 40 8.51 -8.50 -2.99
C THR A 40 8.76 -7.03 -3.28
N PHE A 41 10.02 -6.61 -3.44
CA PHE A 41 10.33 -5.22 -3.74
C PHE A 41 9.73 -4.74 -5.07
N LYS A 42 9.87 -5.55 -6.13
CA LYS A 42 9.29 -5.22 -7.45
C LYS A 42 7.77 -5.17 -7.37
N GLU A 43 7.16 -6.15 -6.68
CA GLU A 43 5.71 -6.20 -6.48
C GLU A 43 5.21 -4.96 -5.73
N TYR A 44 5.86 -4.57 -4.65
CA TYR A 44 5.48 -3.40 -3.86
C TYR A 44 5.69 -2.10 -4.62
N CYS A 45 6.74 -2.02 -5.44
CA CYS A 45 6.91 -0.89 -6.35
C CYS A 45 5.73 -0.78 -7.34
N LEU A 46 5.23 -1.90 -7.87
CA LEU A 46 4.07 -1.92 -8.78
C LEU A 46 2.78 -1.50 -8.07
N ILE A 47 2.53 -2.03 -6.86
CA ILE A 47 1.37 -1.66 -6.05
C ILE A 47 1.37 -0.15 -5.80
N LEU A 48 2.48 0.39 -5.26
CA LEU A 48 2.58 1.82 -4.97
C LEU A 48 2.47 2.68 -6.23
N SER A 49 3.10 2.28 -7.34
CA SER A 49 3.04 2.99 -8.61
C SER A 49 1.59 3.08 -9.13
N ARG A 50 0.86 1.96 -9.08
CA ARG A 50 -0.52 1.87 -9.55
C ARG A 50 -1.48 2.66 -8.65
N GLU A 51 -1.39 2.44 -7.34
CA GLU A 51 -2.37 3.00 -6.40
C GLU A 51 -2.15 4.49 -6.09
N LEU A 52 -0.94 5.01 -6.33
CA LEU A 52 -0.63 6.42 -6.14
C LEU A 52 -0.51 7.18 -7.46
N GLU A 53 -0.70 6.51 -8.59
CA GLU A 53 -0.54 7.07 -9.95
C GLU A 53 0.84 7.74 -10.13
N VAL A 54 1.88 7.11 -9.60
CA VAL A 54 3.27 7.57 -9.67
C VAL A 54 4.06 6.65 -10.60
N PRO A 55 5.00 7.15 -11.43
CA PRO A 55 5.83 6.29 -12.27
C PRO A 55 6.62 5.25 -11.46
N PHE A 56 6.66 4.01 -11.95
CA PHE A 56 7.37 2.91 -11.28
C PHE A 56 8.83 3.24 -10.95
N GLU A 57 9.55 3.91 -11.85
CA GLU A 57 10.93 4.32 -11.63
C GLU A 57 11.08 5.35 -10.50
N THR A 58 10.07 6.19 -10.26
CA THR A 58 10.07 7.10 -9.10
C THR A 58 9.98 6.30 -7.80
N VAL A 59 9.11 5.29 -7.75
CA VAL A 59 8.96 4.43 -6.56
C VAL A 59 10.24 3.64 -6.31
N LYS A 60 10.76 3.00 -7.36
CA LYS A 60 11.93 2.11 -7.29
C LYS A 60 13.23 2.84 -6.97
N SER A 61 13.45 4.02 -7.56
CA SER A 61 14.74 4.71 -7.50
C SER A 61 14.74 5.88 -6.52
N ASN A 62 13.61 6.59 -6.36
CA ASN A 62 13.59 7.85 -5.59
C ASN A 62 13.11 7.65 -4.14
N TRP A 63 12.33 6.60 -3.85
CA TRP A 63 11.80 6.38 -2.49
C TRP A 63 12.68 5.50 -1.60
N GLY A 64 13.87 5.14 -2.08
CA GLY A 64 14.89 4.41 -1.34
C GLY A 64 14.85 2.91 -1.59
N ALA A 65 15.98 2.24 -1.32
CA ALA A 65 16.12 0.81 -1.53
C ALA A 65 15.31 0.00 -0.50
N GLY A 66 14.75 -1.13 -0.97
CA GLY A 66 14.05 -2.09 -0.11
C GLY A 66 12.55 -1.81 0.06
N ILE A 67 11.87 -2.75 0.72
CA ILE A 67 10.39 -2.76 0.85
C ILE A 67 9.84 -1.71 1.83
N GLU A 68 10.72 -0.99 2.54
CA GLU A 68 10.34 0.02 3.53
C GLU A 68 10.13 1.42 2.93
N PHE A 69 10.73 1.70 1.76
CA PHE A 69 10.64 2.99 1.04
C PHE A 69 10.90 4.21 1.94
N PRO A 70 12.11 4.30 2.56
CA PRO A 70 12.41 5.30 3.59
C PRO A 70 12.27 6.76 3.12
N ASN A 71 12.52 7.02 1.84
CA ASN A 71 12.50 8.36 1.24
C ASN A 71 11.14 8.73 0.63
N MET A 72 10.08 7.94 0.89
CA MET A 72 8.74 8.29 0.43
C MET A 72 8.33 9.67 0.99
N PRO A 73 7.87 10.62 0.15
CA PRO A 73 7.49 11.96 0.59
C PRO A 73 6.40 11.92 1.68
N PRO A 74 6.47 12.77 2.72
CA PRO A 74 5.47 12.79 3.80
C PRO A 74 4.04 12.98 3.30
N ARG A 75 3.84 13.84 2.30
CA ARG A 75 2.54 14.07 1.67
C ARG A 75 1.96 12.79 1.07
N ILE A 76 2.79 11.98 0.41
CA ILE A 76 2.37 10.70 -0.18
C ILE A 76 2.09 9.67 0.92
N ARG A 77 2.92 9.62 1.97
CA ARG A 77 2.72 8.75 3.13
C ARG A 77 1.38 9.00 3.82
N SER A 78 0.98 10.27 3.98
CA SER A 78 -0.33 10.63 4.54
C SER A 78 -1.52 10.19 3.68
N LEU A 79 -1.33 9.97 2.37
CA LEU A 79 -2.38 9.50 1.46
C LEU A 79 -2.59 7.98 1.50
N LEU A 80 -1.59 7.20 1.93
CA LEU A 80 -1.65 5.74 1.91
C LEU A 80 -2.89 5.19 2.62
N LYS A 81 -3.23 5.74 3.80
CA LYS A 81 -4.40 5.30 4.56
C LYS A 81 -5.71 5.57 3.82
N TYR A 82 -5.83 6.76 3.23
CA TYR A 82 -7.01 7.14 2.45
C TYR A 82 -7.19 6.24 1.23
N VAL A 83 -6.10 5.98 0.49
CA VAL A 83 -6.10 5.09 -0.68
C VAL A 83 -6.52 3.67 -0.28
N LEU A 84 -5.97 3.14 0.82
CA LEU A 84 -6.30 1.81 1.32
C LEU A 84 -7.78 1.70 1.71
N ASP A 85 -8.31 2.71 2.41
CA ASP A 85 -9.72 2.74 2.84
C ASP A 85 -10.65 2.79 1.63
N SER A 86 -10.32 3.62 0.64
CA SER A 86 -11.06 3.70 -0.63
C SER A 86 -11.10 2.37 -1.35
N ARG A 87 -9.96 1.67 -1.45
CA ARG A 87 -9.87 0.35 -2.10
C ARG A 87 -10.58 -0.74 -1.35
N THR A 88 -10.53 -0.70 -0.02
CA THR A 88 -11.28 -1.60 0.84
C THR A 88 -12.78 -1.45 0.61
N ALA A 89 -13.28 -0.20 0.57
CA ALA A 89 -14.69 0.07 0.28
C ALA A 89 -15.11 -0.41 -1.11
N GLU A 90 -14.27 -0.18 -2.13
CA GLU A 90 -14.53 -0.61 -3.51
C GLU A 90 -14.61 -2.14 -3.63
N LEU A 91 -13.67 -2.87 -3.01
CA LEU A 91 -13.60 -4.33 -3.09
C LEU A 91 -14.69 -5.01 -2.25
N ILE A 92 -15.05 -4.45 -1.10
CA ILE A 92 -16.21 -4.92 -0.33
C ILE A 92 -17.51 -4.67 -1.11
N GLY A 93 -17.66 -3.49 -1.72
CA GLY A 93 -18.83 -3.15 -2.54
C GLY A 93 -18.99 -4.09 -3.73
N LYS A 94 -17.90 -4.42 -4.44
CA LYS A 94 -17.91 -5.40 -5.54
C LYS A 94 -18.30 -6.82 -5.11
N ARG A 95 -17.97 -7.20 -3.87
CA ARG A 95 -18.25 -8.55 -3.33
C ARG A 95 -19.69 -8.77 -2.91
N GLN A 96 -20.49 -7.70 -2.73
CA GLN A 96 -21.91 -7.80 -2.39
C GLN A 96 -22.83 -7.93 -3.62
N VAL A 97 -22.28 -7.74 -4.83
CA VAL A 97 -23.04 -7.77 -6.10
C VAL A 97 -22.73 -9.03 -6.93
N ALA A 98 -21.86 -9.91 -6.43
CA ALA A 98 -21.46 -11.15 -7.08
C ALA A 98 -22.14 -12.37 -6.46
#